data_AF-A0A812KW39-F1
#
_entry.id   AF-A0A812KW39-F1
#
_cell.length_a   1.000
_cell.length_b   1.000
_cell.length_c   1.000
_cell.angle_alpha   90.00
_cell.angle_beta   90.00
_cell.angle_gamma   90.00
#
_symmetry.space_group_name_H-M   'P 1'
#
loop_
_entity.id
_entity.type
_entity.pdbx_description
1 polymer ?
#
loop_
_entity_poly.entity_id
_entity_poly.type
_entity_poly.pdbx_seq_one_letter_code
_entity_poly.pdbx_strand_id
1 'polypeptide(L)'
;MAFVLWRAGLAALLGAWVTAAEDETLLEGDESGPGPEDEPVYPAQVEAGGAYVSNKEAKAFYWRLRMRPVREGEMQAMLGASFENGWPNPFGKSAEDVASWLWTDLLASNPFGNYGVLVPWPEEDDDQLGHGGWVAYSRRQVCYITAKSFFGGKLWNYESGLFRLMKMCQGACDFRASFATLLAACSADETLADGKQGPMILVAKANVAPEVPDVRALAENVILESSGLRICDYDAGAGDISNAETVDVSGCVPRSATNVGVDFMTGGLEGQVTQDISASWFGGYLFDAKACGLGGGQDERLSVYFPEVTVLAYFLSRSMPYPQVRQPVWFLGARNFFKNLDGTARFDSPLVLSDIPVDDRNLETITLEGASYQIDKSRPVVVFMSESQGFFKETKHNLALARTNRLQAQRDMGAGKFAFEKQVRAWYRSMALDSYDEAIRPILKKLSRSLGAGPWLAGLWWGDSQLGFLAAWLGQALAAHTWGQPLPLDYYLYADFTENPGNMCYLLPGEACEKCLETCQSPDPPASAYWMPDEAYFNGRPCVPDKSICGREGFDDVVGAFLGRSVAEVWREIESQVFTVKPGHCLKSCLATDNTLYFHESQ
;
A
#
# COMPACT_ATOMS: atom_id res chain seq x y z
N MET A 1 -41.95 -24.22 27.52
CA MET A 1 -41.89 -25.70 27.41
C MET A 1 -41.21 -26.00 26.09
N ALA A 2 -39.88 -26.02 25.96
CA ALA A 2 -38.88 -26.72 26.77
C ALA A 2 -38.97 -28.24 26.59
N PHE A 3 -37.82 -28.81 26.19
CA PHE A 3 -37.32 -30.16 26.49
C PHE A 3 -37.92 -31.34 25.68
N VAL A 4 -37.19 -32.38 25.25
CA VAL A 4 -35.77 -32.76 25.24
C VAL A 4 -35.65 -34.17 24.62
N LEU A 5 -34.45 -34.56 24.15
CA LEU A 5 -34.00 -35.91 23.71
C LEU A 5 -34.53 -36.38 22.35
N TRP A 6 -33.69 -36.77 21.39
CA TRP A 6 -32.83 -37.95 21.55
C TRP A 6 -31.56 -37.89 20.67
N ARG A 7 -30.39 -37.91 21.33
CA ARG A 7 -29.10 -38.32 20.78
C ARG A 7 -29.05 -39.85 20.81
N ALA A 8 -28.86 -40.51 19.66
CA ALA A 8 -28.15 -41.78 19.52
C ALA A 8 -28.19 -42.24 18.06
N GLY A 9 -27.03 -42.50 17.47
CA GLY A 9 -26.94 -43.36 16.28
C GLY A 9 -26.49 -42.68 15.00
N LEU A 10 -25.22 -42.29 14.91
CA LEU A 10 -24.43 -42.48 13.69
C LEU A 10 -22.92 -42.43 14.00
N ALA A 11 -22.50 -43.32 14.92
CA ALA A 11 -21.11 -43.70 15.12
C ALA A 11 -20.99 -45.18 14.76
N ALA A 12 -20.88 -45.47 13.46
CA ALA A 12 -20.40 -46.74 12.92
C ALA A 12 -20.35 -46.61 11.39
N LEU A 13 -19.27 -46.04 10.83
CA LEU A 13 -18.82 -46.40 9.46
C LEU A 13 -17.47 -45.84 9.01
N LEU A 14 -16.57 -45.37 9.89
CA LEU A 14 -15.18 -45.14 9.49
C LEU A 14 -14.23 -45.65 10.57
N GLY A 15 -13.93 -46.94 10.46
CA GLY A 15 -12.73 -47.51 11.02
C GLY A 15 -11.54 -47.29 10.08
N ALA A 16 -10.42 -46.97 10.71
CA ALA A 16 -9.11 -47.58 10.50
C ALA A 16 -8.00 -46.71 9.89
N TRP A 17 -6.84 -46.81 10.55
CA TRP A 17 -5.46 -46.39 10.19
C TRP A 17 -5.19 -44.89 10.47
N VAL A 18 -4.25 -44.47 11.33
CA VAL A 18 -3.01 -45.06 11.84
C VAL A 18 -2.73 -44.57 13.27
N THR A 19 -2.50 -45.50 14.19
CA THR A 19 -1.80 -45.27 15.46
C THR A 19 -0.30 -45.44 15.25
N ALA A 20 0.46 -44.36 15.41
CA ALA A 20 1.90 -44.37 15.69
C ALA A 20 2.09 -43.39 16.86
N ALA A 21 2.06 -43.92 18.07
CA ALA A 21 3.27 -44.16 18.87
C ALA A 21 3.80 -42.84 19.47
N GLU A 22 3.22 -42.51 20.63
CA GLU A 22 3.92 -41.75 21.66
C GLU A 22 5.17 -42.55 22.05
N ASP A 23 6.33 -42.04 21.65
CA ASP A 23 7.61 -42.39 22.25
C ASP A 23 8.32 -41.05 22.50
N GLU A 24 7.93 -40.39 23.60
CA GLU A 24 8.66 -39.30 24.23
C GLU A 24 9.97 -39.88 24.79
N THR A 25 10.92 -40.16 23.90
CA THR A 25 12.33 -40.34 24.29
C THR A 25 13.07 -39.05 24.04
N LEU A 26 13.18 -38.30 25.15
CA LEU A 26 14.23 -37.33 25.48
C LEU A 26 15.46 -37.42 24.58
N LEU A 27 15.57 -36.49 23.65
CA LEU A 27 16.85 -35.95 23.19
C LEU A 27 16.86 -34.47 23.60
N GLU A 28 17.18 -34.25 24.87
CA GLU A 28 17.68 -32.97 25.37
C GLU A 28 19.00 -32.65 24.65
N GLY A 29 18.88 -32.02 23.48
CA GLY A 29 19.90 -31.14 22.94
C GLY A 29 19.64 -29.75 23.49
N ASP A 30 20.40 -29.37 24.50
CA ASP A 30 20.41 -28.07 25.17
C ASP A 30 20.46 -26.93 24.13
N GLU A 31 19.32 -26.26 23.92
CA GLU A 31 19.22 -24.93 23.32
C GLU A 31 18.78 -23.94 24.41
N SER A 32 19.61 -23.83 25.46
CA SER A 32 19.65 -22.64 26.29
C SER A 32 20.10 -21.43 25.46
N GLY A 33 19.21 -20.93 24.59
CA GLY A 33 19.14 -19.49 24.40
C GLY A 33 18.99 -18.85 25.79
N PRO A 34 19.61 -17.68 26.04
CA PRO A 34 19.57 -17.08 27.38
C PRO A 34 18.11 -17.04 27.85
N GLY A 35 17.90 -17.48 29.09
CA GLY A 35 16.60 -17.42 29.74
C GLY A 35 16.04 -15.99 29.74
N PRO A 36 14.80 -15.79 30.21
CA PRO A 36 14.05 -14.54 30.09
C PRO A 36 14.65 -13.30 30.82
N GLU A 37 15.89 -13.37 31.31
CA GLU A 37 16.59 -12.26 31.95
C GLU A 37 17.70 -11.77 31.00
N ASP A 38 17.46 -10.56 30.49
CA ASP A 38 18.33 -9.69 29.67
C ASP A 38 18.82 -10.26 28.32
N GLU A 39 17.86 -10.42 27.39
CA GLU A 39 18.17 -10.55 25.96
C GLU A 39 19.08 -9.39 25.49
N PRO A 40 20.19 -9.68 24.79
CA PRO A 40 21.19 -8.67 24.45
C PRO A 40 20.60 -7.61 23.52
N VAL A 41 20.82 -6.34 23.90
CA VAL A 41 20.61 -5.17 23.07
C VAL A 41 21.93 -4.86 22.37
N TYR A 42 21.85 -4.67 21.06
CA TYR A 42 22.98 -4.40 20.19
C TYR A 42 22.94 -2.94 19.70
N PRO A 43 24.10 -2.37 19.35
CA PRO A 43 24.14 -1.06 18.71
C PRO A 43 23.31 -1.05 17.42
N ALA A 44 22.90 0.14 16.99
CA ALA A 44 22.05 0.36 15.83
C ALA A 44 22.65 -0.17 14.51
N GLN A 45 23.98 -0.30 14.47
CA GLN A 45 24.72 -0.98 13.42
C GLN A 45 25.33 -2.26 13.97
N VAL A 46 24.96 -3.38 13.35
CA VAL A 46 25.56 -4.67 13.65
C VAL A 46 26.10 -5.24 12.35
N GLU A 47 27.37 -5.61 12.31
CA GLU A 47 27.93 -6.41 11.22
C GLU A 47 27.38 -7.85 11.28
N ALA A 48 26.07 -8.00 11.11
CA ALA A 48 25.35 -9.26 10.99
C ALA A 48 25.57 -9.83 9.57
N GLY A 49 26.84 -9.96 9.16
CA GLY A 49 27.21 -10.23 7.78
C GLY A 49 27.00 -9.06 6.81
N GLY A 50 26.92 -7.82 7.33
CA GLY A 50 26.83 -6.58 6.54
C GLY A 50 25.42 -6.17 6.08
N ALA A 51 24.37 -6.66 6.74
CA ALA A 51 23.01 -6.70 6.18
C ALA A 51 21.90 -6.00 6.99
N TYR A 52 22.11 -5.72 8.28
CA TYR A 52 21.14 -5.02 9.12
C TYR A 52 21.69 -3.65 9.50
N VAL A 53 20.93 -2.59 9.24
CA VAL A 53 21.28 -1.21 9.60
C VAL A 53 20.03 -0.49 10.08
N SER A 54 20.11 0.23 11.20
CA SER A 54 19.00 0.96 11.79
C SER A 54 19.51 2.27 12.41
N ASN A 55 18.66 3.28 12.58
CA ASN A 55 18.95 4.41 13.49
C ASN A 55 18.54 4.13 14.93
N LYS A 56 17.86 3.00 15.18
CA LYS A 56 17.53 2.50 16.51
C LYS A 56 18.44 1.36 16.92
N GLU A 57 18.69 1.23 18.22
CA GLU A 57 19.29 0.03 18.80
C GLU A 57 18.51 -1.22 18.36
N ALA A 58 19.18 -2.36 18.31
CA ALA A 58 18.58 -3.60 17.87
C ALA A 58 18.46 -4.58 19.02
N LYS A 59 17.32 -5.25 19.11
CA LYS A 59 17.13 -6.39 20.01
C LYS A 59 17.13 -7.68 19.23
N ALA A 60 17.80 -8.69 19.76
CA ALA A 60 17.81 -10.02 19.16
C ALA A 60 16.69 -10.91 19.65
N PHE A 61 16.08 -11.61 18.71
CA PHE A 61 15.07 -12.62 18.95
C PHE A 61 15.44 -13.95 18.28
N TYR A 62 14.98 -15.06 18.86
CA TYR A 62 15.35 -16.40 18.42
C TYR A 62 14.10 -17.22 18.06
N TRP A 63 14.17 -18.05 17.03
CA TRP A 63 13.02 -18.83 16.59
C TRP A 63 12.69 -19.97 17.57
N ARG A 64 11.47 -20.01 18.12
CA ARG A 64 10.82 -21.19 18.67
C ARG A 64 10.46 -22.13 17.53
N LEU A 65 10.84 -23.40 17.69
CA LEU A 65 10.92 -24.45 16.68
C LEU A 65 12.18 -24.30 15.81
N ARG A 66 13.06 -25.32 15.89
CA ARG A 66 13.91 -25.62 14.74
C ARG A 66 12.96 -25.78 13.56
N MET A 67 13.32 -25.20 12.42
CA MET A 67 12.66 -25.44 11.14
C MET A 67 13.28 -26.64 10.40
N ARG A 68 14.43 -27.13 10.89
CA ARG A 68 15.03 -28.43 10.52
C ARG A 68 14.17 -29.70 10.80
N PRO A 69 13.06 -29.70 11.56
CA PRO A 69 12.13 -30.83 11.59
C PRO A 69 11.28 -30.90 10.33
N VAL A 70 10.98 -29.76 9.67
CA VAL A 70 10.20 -29.74 8.42
C VAL A 70 11.10 -30.28 7.32
N ARG A 71 10.85 -31.50 6.85
CA ARG A 71 11.72 -32.13 5.85
C ARG A 71 11.58 -31.40 4.51
N GLU A 72 12.62 -31.46 3.67
CA GLU A 72 12.61 -30.87 2.31
C GLU A 72 11.35 -31.26 1.52
N GLY A 73 10.93 -32.52 1.57
CA GLY A 73 9.69 -32.97 0.93
C GLY A 73 8.40 -32.37 1.52
N GLU A 74 8.38 -32.04 2.81
CA GLU A 74 7.26 -31.32 3.44
C GLU A 74 7.24 -29.84 3.01
N MET A 75 8.43 -29.22 2.89
CA MET A 75 8.54 -27.86 2.36
C MET A 75 8.02 -27.78 0.94
N GLN A 76 8.42 -28.71 0.07
CA GLN A 76 7.92 -28.83 -1.29
C GLN A 76 6.40 -28.96 -1.34
N ALA A 77 5.82 -29.84 -0.49
CA ALA A 77 4.37 -30.03 -0.43
C ALA A 77 3.63 -28.75 0.00
N MET A 78 4.13 -28.04 1.02
CA MET A 78 3.54 -26.79 1.50
C MET A 78 3.65 -25.65 0.49
N LEU A 79 4.76 -25.55 -0.25
CA LEU A 79 4.93 -24.61 -1.35
C LEU A 79 3.91 -24.90 -2.46
N GLY A 80 3.78 -26.16 -2.88
CA GLY A 80 2.81 -26.58 -3.89
C GLY A 80 1.35 -26.30 -3.49
N ALA A 81 1.01 -26.52 -2.22
CA ALA A 81 -0.32 -26.28 -1.68
C ALA A 81 -0.72 -24.80 -1.59
N SER A 82 0.19 -23.87 -1.90
CA SER A 82 -0.10 -22.43 -1.88
C SER A 82 -0.89 -21.96 -3.11
N PHE A 83 -0.95 -22.78 -4.16
CA PHE A 83 -1.62 -22.47 -5.42
C PHE A 83 -2.76 -23.46 -5.67
N GLU A 84 -3.96 -22.96 -5.98
CA GLU A 84 -5.14 -23.80 -6.25
C GLU A 84 -4.92 -24.76 -7.43
N ASN A 85 -4.22 -24.28 -8.46
CA ASN A 85 -3.94 -25.04 -9.69
C ASN A 85 -2.54 -25.69 -9.69
N GLY A 86 -1.93 -25.84 -8.51
CA GLY A 86 -0.58 -26.34 -8.37
C GLY A 86 0.50 -25.31 -8.70
N TRP A 87 1.76 -25.69 -8.44
CA TRP A 87 2.91 -24.80 -8.51
C TRP A 87 3.19 -24.30 -9.94
N PRO A 88 3.13 -22.98 -10.23
CA PRO A 88 3.21 -22.46 -11.59
C PRO A 88 4.65 -22.29 -12.11
N ASN A 89 5.65 -22.82 -11.39
CA ASN A 89 7.08 -22.60 -11.66
C ASN A 89 7.48 -21.12 -11.76
N PRO A 90 7.16 -20.27 -10.74
CA PRO A 90 7.55 -18.88 -10.74
C PRO A 90 9.06 -18.71 -10.92
N PHE A 91 9.45 -17.81 -11.84
CA PHE A 91 10.85 -17.54 -12.19
C PHE A 91 11.61 -18.79 -12.67
N GLY A 92 10.90 -19.76 -13.25
CA GLY A 92 11.50 -21.00 -13.77
C GLY A 92 11.96 -21.97 -12.69
N LYS A 93 11.56 -21.78 -11.42
CA LYS A 93 11.93 -22.64 -10.30
C LYS A 93 10.82 -23.61 -9.98
N SER A 94 11.12 -24.91 -9.91
CA SER A 94 10.18 -25.90 -9.41
C SER A 94 10.04 -25.81 -7.89
N ALA A 95 8.94 -26.33 -7.33
CA ALA A 95 8.76 -26.35 -5.87
C ALA A 95 9.87 -27.14 -5.17
N GLU A 96 10.43 -28.14 -5.85
CA GLU A 96 11.58 -28.92 -5.39
C GLU A 96 12.85 -28.06 -5.35
N ASP A 97 13.14 -27.31 -6.42
CA ASP A 97 14.31 -26.40 -6.46
C ASP A 97 14.24 -25.37 -5.32
N VAL A 98 13.07 -24.79 -5.10
CA VAL A 98 12.86 -23.81 -4.02
C VAL A 98 13.04 -24.47 -2.66
N ALA A 99 12.41 -25.63 -2.42
CA ALA A 99 12.55 -26.37 -1.15
C ALA A 99 14.02 -26.75 -0.87
N SER A 100 14.74 -27.20 -1.90
CA SER A 100 16.14 -27.58 -1.78
C SER A 100 17.03 -26.38 -1.45
N TRP A 101 16.85 -25.24 -2.13
CA TRP A 101 17.56 -24.00 -1.82
C TRP A 101 17.25 -23.50 -0.40
N LEU A 102 15.98 -23.53 0.00
CA LEU A 102 15.57 -23.15 1.36
C LEU A 102 16.28 -24.01 2.40
N TRP A 103 16.32 -25.34 2.18
CA TRP A 103 16.90 -26.29 3.11
C TRP A 103 18.43 -26.21 3.20
N THR A 104 19.09 -26.15 2.05
CA THR A 104 20.55 -26.29 1.94
C THR A 104 21.32 -24.99 2.02
N ASP A 105 20.70 -23.86 1.65
CA ASP A 105 21.34 -22.54 1.63
C ASP A 105 20.71 -21.60 2.66
N LEU A 106 19.44 -21.21 2.46
CA LEU A 106 18.82 -20.15 3.26
C LEU A 106 18.69 -20.49 4.74
N LEU A 107 18.19 -21.69 5.06
CA LEU A 107 17.92 -22.14 6.44
C LEU A 107 19.09 -22.93 7.04
N ALA A 108 20.12 -23.24 6.25
CA ALA A 108 21.33 -23.91 6.72
C ALA A 108 22.16 -23.01 7.64
N SER A 109 22.13 -21.69 7.41
CA SER A 109 22.82 -20.67 8.18
C SER A 109 21.88 -19.51 8.55
N ASN A 110 22.12 -18.85 9.68
CA ASN A 110 21.38 -17.66 10.06
C ASN A 110 21.97 -16.45 9.31
N PRO A 111 21.23 -15.76 8.42
CA PRO A 111 21.77 -14.60 7.70
C PRO A 111 21.99 -13.38 8.60
N PHE A 112 21.54 -13.44 9.85
CA PHE A 112 21.88 -12.48 10.90
C PHE A 112 23.15 -12.87 11.69
N GLY A 113 23.91 -13.87 11.25
CA GLY A 113 25.10 -14.36 11.95
C GLY A 113 24.77 -14.92 13.34
N ASN A 114 25.63 -14.64 14.31
CA ASN A 114 25.52 -15.15 15.68
C ASN A 114 24.57 -14.34 16.57
N TYR A 115 23.93 -13.29 16.04
CA TYR A 115 23.19 -12.33 16.84
C TYR A 115 21.75 -12.76 17.14
N GLY A 116 21.17 -13.69 16.36
CA GLY A 116 19.72 -13.90 16.34
C GLY A 116 19.04 -12.95 15.35
N VAL A 117 17.71 -13.00 15.22
CA VAL A 117 16.96 -12.08 14.35
C VAL A 117 16.92 -10.70 15.00
N LEU A 118 17.54 -9.73 14.36
CA LEU A 118 17.61 -8.35 14.84
C LEU A 118 16.33 -7.59 14.48
N VAL A 119 15.81 -6.83 15.44
CA VAL A 119 14.63 -5.97 15.28
C VAL A 119 14.91 -4.62 15.95
N PRO A 120 14.55 -3.48 15.35
CA PRO A 120 14.65 -2.17 16.00
C PRO A 120 13.98 -2.15 17.39
N TRP A 121 14.58 -1.44 18.34
CA TRP A 121 14.14 -1.42 19.74
C TRP A 121 14.53 -0.10 20.44
N PRO A 122 13.77 0.34 21.47
CA PRO A 122 12.43 -0.11 21.85
C PRO A 122 11.36 0.37 20.86
N GLU A 123 10.20 -0.28 20.92
CA GLU A 123 9.01 0.17 20.20
C GLU A 123 8.45 1.48 20.76
N GLU A 124 7.75 2.21 19.91
CA GLU A 124 7.02 3.44 20.22
C GLU A 124 5.66 3.35 19.52
N ASP A 125 4.56 3.61 20.24
CA ASP A 125 3.19 3.49 19.73
C ASP A 125 2.85 2.11 19.10
N ASP A 126 3.31 1.05 19.76
CA ASP A 126 3.21 -0.37 19.36
C ASP A 126 3.94 -0.72 18.04
N ASP A 127 4.90 0.11 17.62
CA ASP A 127 5.62 0.02 16.36
C ASP A 127 7.15 0.05 16.60
N GLN A 128 7.89 -0.85 15.96
CA GLN A 128 9.32 -0.99 16.22
C GLN A 128 10.15 0.18 15.68
N LEU A 129 9.68 0.88 14.66
CA LEU A 129 10.36 2.05 14.10
C LEU A 129 10.06 3.32 14.89
N GLY A 130 8.86 3.49 15.44
CA GLY A 130 8.49 4.76 16.08
C GLY A 130 8.62 5.97 15.14
N HIS A 131 8.63 7.19 15.67
CA HIS A 131 8.73 8.38 14.83
C HIS A 131 10.15 8.60 14.30
N GLY A 132 10.28 8.86 12.99
CA GLY A 132 11.58 9.09 12.34
C GLY A 132 12.50 7.86 12.27
N GLY A 133 12.04 6.70 12.75
CA GLY A 133 12.82 5.48 12.72
C GLY A 133 12.93 4.87 11.33
N TRP A 134 14.06 4.24 11.06
CA TRP A 134 14.28 3.49 9.84
C TRP A 134 15.11 2.23 10.10
N VAL A 135 14.91 1.24 9.24
CA VAL A 135 15.67 -0.01 9.26
C VAL A 135 15.85 -0.52 7.85
N ALA A 136 17.04 -1.03 7.55
CA ALA A 136 17.36 -1.73 6.33
C ALA A 136 17.72 -3.17 6.67
N TYR A 137 17.09 -4.10 5.95
CA TYR A 137 17.42 -5.53 5.97
C TYR A 137 17.96 -5.91 4.61
N SER A 138 18.88 -6.88 4.56
CA SER A 138 19.21 -7.50 3.28
C SER A 138 18.05 -8.33 2.77
N ARG A 139 18.01 -8.53 1.45
CA ARG A 139 17.02 -9.41 0.84
C ARG A 139 17.11 -10.84 1.38
N ARG A 140 18.31 -11.38 1.63
CA ARG A 140 18.47 -12.69 2.28
C ARG A 140 17.79 -12.75 3.65
N GLN A 141 17.89 -11.68 4.46
CA GLN A 141 17.22 -11.59 5.76
C GLN A 141 15.70 -11.56 5.61
N VAL A 142 15.16 -10.80 4.64
CA VAL A 142 13.72 -10.78 4.35
C VAL A 142 13.21 -12.15 3.88
N CYS A 143 13.95 -12.83 2.98
CA CYS A 143 13.63 -14.19 2.55
C CYS A 143 13.65 -15.17 3.75
N TYR A 144 14.61 -15.03 4.67
CA TYR A 144 14.73 -15.88 5.86
C TYR A 144 13.58 -15.67 6.84
N ILE A 145 13.21 -14.41 7.12
CA ILE A 145 12.03 -14.06 7.92
C ILE A 145 10.77 -14.68 7.28
N THR A 146 10.60 -14.48 5.97
CA THR A 146 9.48 -15.02 5.20
C THR A 146 9.41 -16.54 5.32
N ALA A 147 10.50 -17.24 5.04
CA ALA A 147 10.56 -18.70 5.09
C ALA A 147 10.19 -19.21 6.48
N LYS A 148 10.83 -18.69 7.52
CA LYS A 148 10.55 -19.09 8.91
C LYS A 148 9.08 -18.89 9.27
N SER A 149 8.49 -17.75 8.95
CA SER A 149 7.08 -17.47 9.23
C SER A 149 6.12 -18.31 8.38
N PHE A 150 6.42 -18.51 7.09
CA PHE A 150 5.60 -19.29 6.14
C PHE A 150 5.42 -20.75 6.59
N PHE A 151 6.46 -21.32 7.20
CA PHE A 151 6.45 -22.68 7.72
C PHE A 151 6.13 -22.77 9.23
N GLY A 152 5.59 -21.69 9.82
CA GLY A 152 5.02 -21.71 11.17
C GLY A 152 6.00 -21.44 12.31
N GLY A 153 7.25 -21.08 12.01
CA GLY A 153 8.21 -20.61 13.00
C GLY A 153 7.72 -19.35 13.72
N LYS A 154 8.03 -19.24 15.01
CA LYS A 154 7.71 -18.05 15.83
C LYS A 154 8.96 -17.54 16.50
N LEU A 155 9.07 -16.24 16.74
CA LEU A 155 10.16 -15.70 17.54
C LEU A 155 9.80 -15.78 19.04
N TRP A 156 10.75 -16.24 19.86
CA TRP A 156 10.64 -16.22 21.32
C TRP A 156 10.52 -14.77 21.77
N ASN A 157 9.53 -14.46 22.61
CA ASN A 157 9.26 -13.12 23.16
C ASN A 157 8.99 -12.00 22.13
N TYR A 158 8.81 -12.33 20.85
CA TYR A 158 8.45 -11.39 19.80
C TYR A 158 7.22 -11.87 19.01
N GLU A 159 6.05 -11.42 19.45
CA GLU A 159 4.80 -11.69 18.76
C GLU A 159 4.63 -10.72 17.58
N SER A 160 5.35 -10.99 16.48
CA SER A 160 5.22 -10.22 15.24
C SER A 160 3.82 -10.34 14.63
N GLY A 161 3.35 -9.26 14.01
CA GLY A 161 2.15 -9.24 13.18
C GLY A 161 2.22 -10.22 12.01
N LEU A 162 3.41 -10.42 11.44
CA LEU A 162 3.64 -11.34 10.31
C LEU A 162 3.25 -12.78 10.66
N PHE A 163 3.63 -13.26 11.85
CA PHE A 163 3.25 -14.60 12.28
C PHE A 163 1.72 -14.74 12.40
N ARG A 164 1.04 -13.70 12.91
CA ARG A 164 -0.43 -13.69 13.00
C ARG A 164 -1.08 -13.72 11.61
N LEU A 165 -0.55 -12.96 10.65
CA LEU A 165 -1.00 -12.96 9.26
C LEU A 165 -0.88 -14.36 8.63
N MET A 166 0.30 -14.98 8.75
CA MET A 166 0.56 -16.33 8.22
C MET A 166 -0.33 -17.41 8.84
N LYS A 167 -0.66 -17.27 10.14
CA LYS A 167 -1.56 -18.20 10.83
C LYS A 167 -3.02 -18.05 10.36
N MET A 168 -3.42 -16.84 9.99
CA MET A 168 -4.78 -16.54 9.51
C MET A 168 -4.99 -17.05 8.08
N CYS A 169 -4.00 -16.89 7.21
CA CYS A 169 -4.06 -17.30 5.81
C CYS A 169 -3.43 -18.68 5.57
N GLN A 170 -4.18 -19.72 5.94
CA GLN A 170 -3.80 -21.13 5.74
C GLN A 170 -4.37 -21.69 4.44
N GLY A 171 -3.64 -22.60 3.79
CA GLY A 171 -4.05 -23.24 2.53
C GLY A 171 -3.77 -22.38 1.29
N ALA A 172 -4.40 -22.76 0.18
CA ALA A 172 -4.29 -22.03 -1.08
C ALA A 172 -5.05 -20.71 -0.98
N CYS A 173 -4.33 -19.59 -1.08
CA CYS A 173 -4.86 -18.24 -1.06
C CYS A 173 -3.80 -17.26 -1.60
N ASP A 174 -4.19 -16.07 -2.06
CA ASP A 174 -3.28 -15.19 -2.78
C ASP A 174 -2.10 -14.68 -1.94
N PHE A 175 -2.29 -14.50 -0.63
CA PHE A 175 -1.17 -14.16 0.28
C PHE A 175 -0.14 -15.29 0.39
N ARG A 176 -0.62 -16.54 0.51
CA ARG A 176 0.24 -17.73 0.51
C ARG A 176 0.97 -17.88 -0.82
N ALA A 177 0.26 -17.72 -1.93
CA ALA A 177 0.84 -17.75 -3.28
C ALA A 177 1.90 -16.65 -3.45
N SER A 178 1.64 -15.44 -2.94
CA SER A 178 2.58 -14.32 -2.98
C SER A 178 3.85 -14.57 -2.19
N PHE A 179 3.74 -15.06 -0.95
CA PHE A 179 4.92 -15.40 -0.15
C PHE A 179 5.70 -16.59 -0.73
N ALA A 180 5.02 -17.59 -1.28
CA ALA A 180 5.67 -18.69 -1.98
C ALA A 180 6.40 -18.22 -3.24
N THR A 181 5.83 -17.24 -3.97
CA THR A 181 6.44 -16.58 -5.12
C THR A 181 7.67 -15.76 -4.73
N LEU A 182 7.62 -15.04 -3.60
CA LEU A 182 8.79 -14.37 -3.03
C LEU A 182 9.92 -15.36 -2.75
N LEU A 183 9.64 -16.50 -2.10
CA LEU A 183 10.66 -17.51 -1.82
C LEU A 183 11.25 -18.11 -3.11
N ALA A 184 10.43 -18.31 -4.14
CA ALA A 184 10.91 -18.76 -5.44
C ALA A 184 11.84 -17.73 -6.10
N ALA A 185 11.47 -16.45 -6.07
CA ALA A 185 12.32 -15.39 -6.56
C ALA A 185 13.64 -15.31 -5.80
N CYS A 186 13.62 -15.43 -4.46
CA CYS A 186 14.85 -15.48 -3.67
C CYS A 186 15.77 -16.63 -4.12
N SER A 187 15.21 -17.81 -4.42
CA SER A 187 16.00 -18.95 -4.92
C SER A 187 16.52 -18.77 -6.36
N ALA A 188 15.95 -17.82 -7.11
CA ALA A 188 16.37 -17.45 -8.46
C ALA A 188 17.31 -16.24 -8.48
N ASP A 189 17.45 -15.54 -7.36
CA ASP A 189 18.16 -14.27 -7.28
C ASP A 189 19.68 -14.48 -7.24
N GLU A 190 20.37 -14.11 -8.32
CA GLU A 190 21.83 -14.29 -8.43
C GLU A 190 22.61 -13.48 -7.39
N THR A 191 22.01 -12.42 -6.85
CA THR A 191 22.61 -11.62 -5.79
C THR A 191 22.62 -12.33 -4.43
N LEU A 192 21.85 -13.41 -4.29
CA LEU A 192 21.77 -14.26 -3.10
C LEU A 192 22.59 -15.55 -3.20
N ALA A 193 23.13 -15.85 -4.39
CA ALA A 193 23.93 -17.03 -4.63
C ALA A 193 25.14 -17.13 -3.68
N ASP A 194 25.56 -18.36 -3.38
CA ASP A 194 26.73 -18.66 -2.55
C ASP A 194 26.70 -18.03 -1.14
N GLY A 195 25.50 -17.87 -0.56
CA GLY A 195 25.37 -17.32 0.78
C GLY A 195 25.37 -15.79 0.86
N LYS A 196 25.39 -15.08 -0.27
CA LYS A 196 25.41 -13.60 -0.30
C LYS A 196 24.11 -13.01 0.24
N GLN A 197 24.22 -11.81 0.82
CA GLN A 197 23.12 -11.11 1.46
C GLN A 197 22.12 -10.48 0.47
N GLY A 198 22.58 -10.16 -0.74
CA GLY A 198 21.80 -9.42 -1.74
C GLY A 198 21.62 -7.94 -1.41
N PRO A 199 20.82 -7.22 -2.22
CA PRO A 199 20.53 -5.81 -2.00
C PRO A 199 19.66 -5.59 -0.75
N MET A 200 19.68 -4.36 -0.26
CA MET A 200 18.90 -3.92 0.90
C MET A 200 17.45 -3.64 0.51
N ILE A 201 16.56 -3.83 1.48
CA ILE A 201 15.21 -3.29 1.50
C ILE A 201 15.12 -2.39 2.73
N LEU A 202 14.83 -1.12 2.51
CA LEU A 202 14.84 -0.07 3.52
C LEU A 202 13.41 0.36 3.83
N VAL A 203 13.08 0.39 5.12
CA VAL A 203 11.81 0.89 5.66
C VAL A 203 12.08 2.17 6.43
N ALA A 204 11.39 3.25 6.09
CA ALA A 204 11.58 4.56 6.73
C ALA A 204 10.24 5.18 7.11
N LYS A 205 10.06 5.48 8.39
CA LYS A 205 8.84 6.05 8.94
C LYS A 205 8.97 7.55 9.12
N ALA A 206 7.88 8.27 8.86
CA ALA A 206 7.89 9.71 9.03
C ALA A 206 8.01 10.10 10.52
N ASN A 207 8.50 11.32 10.73
CA ASN A 207 8.47 12.03 11.99
C ASN A 207 7.01 12.24 12.48
N VAL A 208 6.89 12.77 13.69
CA VAL A 208 5.61 13.21 14.25
C VAL A 208 4.89 14.12 13.26
N ALA A 209 3.57 14.01 13.16
CA ALA A 209 2.80 14.87 12.28
C ALA A 209 2.98 16.34 12.70
N PRO A 210 3.29 17.25 11.76
CA PRO A 210 3.30 18.67 12.09
C PRO A 210 1.90 19.15 12.47
N GLU A 211 1.80 20.22 13.24
CA GLU A 211 0.49 20.83 13.46
C GLU A 211 0.03 21.54 12.17
N VAL A 212 -1.28 21.58 11.92
CA VAL A 212 -1.82 22.24 10.72
C VAL A 212 -1.36 23.70 10.59
N PRO A 213 -1.33 24.53 11.66
CA PRO A 213 -0.80 25.88 11.57
C PRO A 213 0.65 25.97 11.08
N ASP A 214 1.50 24.97 11.39
CA ASP A 214 2.88 24.94 10.91
C ASP A 214 2.92 24.70 9.40
N VAL A 215 2.10 23.75 8.91
CA VAL A 215 1.97 23.49 7.47
C VAL A 215 1.42 24.71 6.72
N ARG A 216 0.47 25.44 7.32
CA ARG A 216 -0.05 26.69 6.74
C ARG A 216 0.99 27.78 6.67
N ALA A 217 1.85 27.90 7.67
CA ALA A 217 2.92 28.89 7.66
C ALA A 217 3.91 28.65 6.49
N LEU A 218 4.15 27.39 6.12
CA LEU A 218 4.94 27.05 4.94
C LEU A 218 4.29 27.49 3.63
N ALA A 219 2.95 27.45 3.56
CA ALA A 219 2.18 27.75 2.36
C ALA A 219 2.30 29.20 1.87
N GLU A 220 2.71 30.14 2.72
CA GLU A 220 2.87 31.55 2.37
C GLU A 220 3.99 31.78 1.34
N ASN A 221 4.99 30.88 1.29
CA ASN A 221 6.17 31.04 0.43
C ASN A 221 6.24 30.02 -0.71
N VAL A 222 5.19 29.23 -0.91
CA VAL A 222 5.15 28.15 -1.90
C VAL A 222 4.07 28.47 -2.94
N ILE A 223 4.43 28.40 -4.22
CA ILE A 223 3.49 28.52 -5.34
C ILE A 223 3.02 27.14 -5.77
N LEU A 224 1.80 27.06 -6.29
CA LEU A 224 1.15 25.81 -6.62
C LEU A 224 1.86 25.03 -7.73
N GLU A 225 2.53 25.71 -8.68
CA GLU A 225 3.37 25.10 -9.71
C GLU A 225 4.52 24.26 -9.18
N SER A 226 4.93 24.49 -7.92
CA SER A 226 5.99 23.69 -7.29
C SER A 226 5.64 22.21 -7.23
N SER A 227 4.34 21.86 -7.34
CA SER A 227 3.90 20.46 -7.41
C SER A 227 4.36 19.73 -8.67
N GLY A 228 4.70 20.45 -9.75
CA GLY A 228 4.94 19.88 -11.07
C GLY A 228 3.79 18.97 -11.51
N LEU A 229 2.55 19.47 -11.48
CA LEU A 229 1.37 18.65 -11.79
C LEU A 229 1.42 18.18 -13.25
N ARG A 230 1.34 16.86 -13.45
CA ARG A 230 1.19 16.19 -14.74
C ARG A 230 -0.02 15.29 -14.72
N ILE A 231 -0.76 15.22 -15.82
CA ILE A 231 -2.01 14.45 -15.90
C ILE A 231 -1.88 13.28 -16.85
N CYS A 232 -2.45 12.15 -16.43
CA CYS A 232 -2.74 11.01 -17.29
C CYS A 232 -4.25 10.83 -17.41
N ASP A 233 -4.80 11.01 -18.60
CA ASP A 233 -6.16 10.56 -18.93
C ASP A 233 -6.13 9.05 -19.18
N TYR A 234 -6.14 8.26 -18.11
CA TYR A 234 -5.95 6.81 -18.20
C TYR A 234 -7.13 6.16 -18.92
N ASP A 235 -8.36 6.46 -18.48
CA ASP A 235 -9.57 6.02 -19.19
C ASP A 235 -10.80 6.89 -18.93
N ALA A 236 -10.61 8.07 -18.33
CA ALA A 236 -11.71 8.99 -18.04
C ALA A 236 -12.26 9.65 -19.33
N GLY A 237 -11.46 9.74 -20.39
CA GLY A 237 -11.84 10.39 -21.63
C GLY A 237 -11.92 11.91 -21.51
N ALA A 238 -11.09 12.48 -20.64
CA ALA A 238 -10.92 13.91 -20.42
C ALA A 238 -10.41 14.64 -21.67
N GLY A 239 -9.60 13.97 -22.49
CA GLY A 239 -8.87 14.62 -23.59
C GLY A 239 -7.70 15.47 -23.09
N ASP A 240 -7.22 16.37 -23.94
CA ASP A 240 -6.08 17.25 -23.61
C ASP A 240 -6.47 18.29 -22.55
N ILE A 241 -5.73 18.34 -21.44
CA ILE A 241 -5.89 19.34 -20.37
C ILE A 241 -4.85 20.42 -20.60
N SER A 242 -5.30 21.63 -20.97
CA SER A 242 -4.42 22.68 -21.49
C SER A 242 -3.53 23.34 -20.44
N ASN A 243 -3.94 23.35 -19.18
CA ASN A 243 -3.23 24.03 -18.09
C ASN A 243 -2.32 23.11 -17.26
N ALA A 244 -2.12 21.86 -17.68
CA ALA A 244 -1.21 20.92 -17.02
C ALA A 244 -0.36 20.17 -18.04
N GLU A 245 0.84 19.76 -17.63
CA GLU A 245 1.66 18.87 -18.46
C GLU A 245 1.03 17.47 -18.53
N THR A 246 1.33 16.71 -19.58
CA THR A 246 0.91 15.30 -19.69
C THR A 246 1.99 14.39 -19.12
N VAL A 247 1.59 13.34 -18.41
CA VAL A 247 2.51 12.25 -18.05
C VAL A 247 3.08 11.63 -19.33
N ASP A 248 4.36 11.31 -19.34
CA ASP A 248 5.00 10.70 -20.51
C ASP A 248 4.26 9.42 -20.93
N VAL A 249 4.16 9.19 -22.24
CA VAL A 249 3.40 8.07 -22.83
C VAL A 249 3.88 6.70 -22.31
N SER A 250 5.14 6.58 -21.90
CA SER A 250 5.67 5.35 -21.30
C SER A 250 5.08 5.06 -19.91
N GLY A 251 4.59 6.08 -19.20
CA GLY A 251 3.95 5.97 -17.90
C GLY A 251 2.44 6.19 -17.91
N CYS A 252 1.85 6.49 -19.07
CA CYS A 252 0.42 6.72 -19.25
C CYS A 252 -0.05 6.07 -20.55
N VAL A 253 -0.54 4.84 -20.45
CA VAL A 253 -1.14 4.13 -21.58
C VAL A 253 -2.55 3.69 -21.18
N PRO A 254 -3.58 4.23 -21.82
CA PRO A 254 -4.95 3.80 -21.58
C PRO A 254 -5.13 2.29 -21.73
N ARG A 255 -6.02 1.75 -20.91
CA ARG A 255 -6.40 0.35 -21.02
C ARG A 255 -7.10 0.05 -22.34
N SER A 256 -7.06 -1.22 -22.73
CA SER A 256 -7.86 -1.75 -23.84
C SER A 256 -8.55 -3.04 -23.41
N ALA A 257 -9.35 -3.63 -24.31
CA ALA A 257 -10.01 -4.90 -24.06
C ALA A 257 -9.03 -6.06 -23.77
N THR A 258 -7.77 -5.95 -24.18
CA THR A 258 -6.76 -7.03 -24.06
C THR A 258 -5.51 -6.63 -23.30
N ASN A 259 -5.35 -5.35 -22.96
CA ASN A 259 -4.21 -4.84 -22.21
C ASN A 259 -4.70 -4.01 -21.04
N VAL A 260 -4.15 -4.27 -19.85
CA VAL A 260 -4.49 -3.48 -18.67
C VAL A 260 -4.10 -2.02 -18.82
N GLY A 261 -3.11 -1.68 -19.63
CA GLY A 261 -2.60 -0.31 -19.77
C GLY A 261 -1.37 -0.07 -18.91
N VAL A 262 -0.89 1.17 -18.90
CA VAL A 262 0.22 1.62 -18.05
C VAL A 262 -0.25 2.77 -17.18
N ASP A 263 -0.30 2.55 -15.88
CA ASP A 263 -0.42 3.57 -14.86
C ASP A 263 0.68 3.38 -13.79
N PHE A 264 0.67 4.25 -12.78
CA PHE A 264 1.66 4.18 -11.72
C PHE A 264 1.56 2.91 -10.85
N MET A 265 0.46 2.16 -10.92
CA MET A 265 0.31 0.87 -10.26
C MET A 265 0.86 -0.28 -11.12
N THR A 266 0.60 -0.28 -12.44
CA THR A 266 0.96 -1.41 -13.34
C THR A 266 2.41 -1.43 -13.78
N GLY A 267 3.09 -0.29 -13.84
CA GLY A 267 4.46 -0.23 -14.37
C GLY A 267 5.06 1.16 -14.39
N GLY A 268 4.23 2.18 -14.61
CA GLY A 268 4.53 3.59 -14.41
C GLY A 268 5.83 4.06 -15.05
N LEU A 269 6.35 5.17 -14.55
CA LEU A 269 7.70 5.64 -14.90
C LEU A 269 8.75 5.03 -13.96
N GLU A 270 9.99 4.91 -14.43
CA GLU A 270 11.11 4.51 -13.56
C GLU A 270 11.26 5.49 -12.39
N GLY A 271 11.32 4.95 -11.16
CA GLY A 271 11.36 5.76 -9.93
C GLY A 271 10.06 6.52 -9.63
N GLN A 272 8.97 6.26 -10.36
CA GLN A 272 7.65 6.73 -9.96
C GLN A 272 7.21 5.98 -8.72
N VAL A 273 6.84 6.75 -7.70
CA VAL A 273 6.45 6.20 -6.41
C VAL A 273 5.06 5.59 -6.53
N THR A 274 4.95 4.33 -6.13
CA THR A 274 3.67 3.65 -5.96
C THR A 274 3.15 3.96 -4.56
N GLN A 275 1.90 4.40 -4.48
CA GLN A 275 1.26 4.65 -3.20
C GLN A 275 0.14 3.65 -2.92
N ASP A 276 -0.03 3.33 -1.65
CA ASP A 276 -1.17 2.58 -1.17
C ASP A 276 -2.31 3.50 -0.72
N ILE A 277 -3.56 3.17 -1.09
CA ILE A 277 -4.74 3.64 -0.34
C ILE A 277 -4.93 2.77 0.88
N SER A 278 -4.00 2.81 1.82
CA SER A 278 -4.31 2.10 3.04
C SER A 278 -5.60 2.68 3.65
N ALA A 279 -6.51 1.79 4.03
CA ALA A 279 -7.59 2.04 4.97
C ALA A 279 -7.01 2.63 6.26
N SER A 280 -7.62 2.39 7.41
CA SER A 280 -6.98 2.84 8.64
C SER A 280 -5.60 2.17 8.85
N TRP A 281 -5.30 1.12 8.06
CA TRP A 281 -4.13 0.22 8.14
C TRP A 281 -3.71 -0.23 6.74
N PHE A 282 -2.42 -0.57 6.55
CA PHE A 282 -1.91 -1.29 5.36
C PHE A 282 -2.58 -2.66 5.28
N GLY A 283 -3.23 -2.98 4.15
CA GLY A 283 -4.01 -4.21 3.96
C GLY A 283 -5.09 -4.40 5.03
N GLY A 284 -5.84 -3.34 5.36
CA GLY A 284 -6.62 -3.26 6.59
C GLY A 284 -7.67 -4.36 6.79
N TYR A 285 -8.29 -4.84 5.72
CA TYR A 285 -9.29 -5.91 5.78
C TYR A 285 -8.68 -7.31 5.91
N LEU A 286 -7.36 -7.45 5.81
CA LEU A 286 -6.68 -8.71 6.07
C LEU A 286 -7.07 -9.26 7.44
N PHE A 287 -6.99 -8.44 8.48
CA PHE A 287 -7.23 -8.88 9.85
C PHE A 287 -8.68 -8.72 10.30
N ASP A 288 -9.33 -7.62 9.90
CA ASP A 288 -10.69 -7.31 10.35
C ASP A 288 -11.75 -8.16 9.61
N ALA A 289 -11.59 -8.37 8.30
CA ALA A 289 -12.48 -9.21 7.49
C ALA A 289 -11.94 -10.60 7.17
N LYS A 290 -10.70 -10.92 7.59
CA LYS A 290 -10.03 -12.21 7.30
C LYS A 290 -9.91 -12.48 5.79
N ALA A 291 -9.77 -11.43 4.99
CA ALA A 291 -9.63 -11.53 3.54
C ALA A 291 -8.21 -12.05 3.21
N CYS A 292 -8.05 -13.34 2.96
CA CYS A 292 -6.74 -13.95 2.65
C CYS A 292 -6.43 -14.02 1.15
N GLY A 293 -7.11 -13.23 0.31
CA GLY A 293 -6.94 -13.24 -1.14
C GLY A 293 -6.89 -11.83 -1.75
N LEU A 294 -6.90 -11.76 -3.09
CA LEU A 294 -7.20 -10.58 -3.89
C LEU A 294 -8.63 -10.04 -3.68
N GLY A 295 -9.37 -10.75 -2.82
CA GLY A 295 -10.69 -10.48 -2.28
C GLY A 295 -10.90 -9.15 -1.56
N GLY A 296 -9.92 -8.25 -1.53
CA GLY A 296 -10.01 -6.92 -0.90
C GLY A 296 -9.87 -5.77 -1.89
N GLY A 297 -9.86 -4.55 -1.35
CA GLY A 297 -9.60 -3.30 -2.04
C GLY A 297 -8.17 -3.20 -2.57
N GLN A 298 -7.79 -2.00 -3.01
CA GLN A 298 -6.48 -1.79 -3.63
C GLN A 298 -5.32 -2.01 -2.64
N ASP A 299 -5.53 -1.75 -1.35
CA ASP A 299 -4.53 -1.92 -0.28
C ASP A 299 -4.23 -3.37 0.07
N GLU A 300 -5.24 -4.23 0.08
CA GLU A 300 -5.01 -5.67 0.19
C GLU A 300 -4.24 -6.20 -1.02
N ARG A 301 -4.51 -5.69 -2.22
CA ARG A 301 -3.81 -6.13 -3.44
C ARG A 301 -2.39 -5.66 -3.48
N LEU A 302 -2.12 -4.41 -3.14
CA LEU A 302 -0.75 -3.91 -3.07
C LEU A 302 0.07 -4.79 -2.11
N SER A 303 -0.54 -5.23 -1.01
CA SER A 303 0.07 -6.18 -0.07
C SER A 303 0.40 -7.55 -0.70
N VAL A 304 -0.46 -8.07 -1.58
CA VAL A 304 -0.19 -9.31 -2.34
C VAL A 304 0.87 -9.08 -3.42
N TYR A 305 0.87 -7.92 -4.08
CA TYR A 305 1.75 -7.63 -5.21
C TYR A 305 3.18 -7.30 -4.78
N PHE A 306 3.33 -6.73 -3.58
CA PHE A 306 4.60 -6.39 -2.94
C PHE A 306 4.81 -7.22 -1.65
N PRO A 307 5.05 -8.53 -1.73
CA PRO A 307 5.27 -9.38 -0.56
C PRO A 307 6.44 -8.91 0.31
N GLU A 308 7.47 -8.27 -0.25
CA GLU A 308 8.58 -7.70 0.53
C GLU A 308 8.11 -6.54 1.42
N VAL A 309 7.20 -5.68 0.92
CA VAL A 309 6.54 -4.63 1.71
C VAL A 309 5.70 -5.26 2.82
N THR A 310 4.87 -6.25 2.48
CA THR A 310 4.00 -6.95 3.44
C THR A 310 4.79 -7.65 4.54
N VAL A 311 5.85 -8.38 4.19
CA VAL A 311 6.69 -9.05 5.18
C VAL A 311 7.22 -8.05 6.18
N LEU A 312 7.79 -6.93 5.73
CA LEU A 312 8.40 -5.95 6.62
C LEU A 312 7.37 -5.12 7.39
N ALA A 313 6.27 -4.71 6.75
CA ALA A 313 5.19 -3.97 7.39
C ALA A 313 4.64 -4.73 8.60
N TYR A 314 4.38 -6.03 8.45
CA TYR A 314 3.83 -6.86 9.52
C TYR A 314 4.89 -7.43 10.46
N PHE A 315 6.13 -7.59 9.99
CA PHE A 315 7.23 -8.05 10.85
C PHE A 315 7.63 -7.00 11.87
N LEU A 316 7.65 -5.72 11.48
CA LEU A 316 8.08 -4.58 12.31
C LEU A 316 6.99 -4.05 13.27
N SER A 317 5.97 -4.85 13.55
CA SER A 317 4.90 -4.50 14.47
C SER A 317 4.55 -5.65 15.40
N ARG A 318 4.40 -5.31 16.68
CA ARG A 318 3.89 -6.21 17.71
C ARG A 318 2.47 -5.89 18.11
N SER A 319 1.91 -4.78 17.63
CA SER A 319 0.57 -4.35 18.01
C SER A 319 -0.46 -5.45 17.75
N MET A 320 -1.17 -5.81 18.81
CA MET A 320 -2.29 -6.76 18.74
C MET A 320 -3.47 -6.22 17.95
N PRO A 321 -3.96 -4.98 18.20
CA PRO A 321 -5.06 -4.43 17.41
C PRO A 321 -4.64 -4.09 15.98
N TYR A 322 -3.37 -3.73 15.75
CA TYR A 322 -2.93 -3.19 14.46
C TYR A 322 -1.58 -3.77 14.02
N PRO A 323 -1.56 -5.02 13.53
CA PRO A 323 -0.34 -5.83 13.38
C PRO A 323 0.64 -5.38 12.29
N GLN A 324 0.67 -4.10 11.91
CA GLN A 324 1.54 -3.49 10.90
C GLN A 324 2.28 -2.27 11.47
N VAL A 325 3.29 -1.80 10.73
CA VAL A 325 4.00 -0.54 10.97
C VAL A 325 3.09 0.66 10.68
N ARG A 326 2.98 1.58 11.65
CA ARG A 326 2.18 2.80 11.54
C ARG A 326 2.69 3.70 10.44
N GLN A 327 1.74 4.29 9.75
CA GLN A 327 1.95 5.15 8.61
C GLN A 327 2.12 6.62 9.02
N PRO A 328 2.69 7.46 8.13
CA PRO A 328 3.20 7.12 6.81
C PRO A 328 4.59 6.46 6.85
N VAL A 329 4.81 5.53 5.93
CA VAL A 329 6.05 4.74 5.84
C VAL A 329 6.46 4.51 4.38
N TRP A 330 7.74 4.62 4.10
CA TRP A 330 8.34 4.29 2.81
C TRP A 330 9.02 2.93 2.86
N PHE A 331 8.87 2.19 1.77
CA PHE A 331 9.59 0.97 1.48
C PHE A 331 10.39 1.19 0.19
N LEU A 332 11.71 1.11 0.30
CA LEU A 332 12.65 1.33 -0.79
C LEU A 332 13.36 0.02 -1.09
N GLY A 333 13.50 -0.30 -2.38
CA GLY A 333 14.11 -1.57 -2.82
C GLY A 333 13.15 -2.76 -2.87
N ALA A 334 11.86 -2.55 -2.62
CA ALA A 334 10.86 -3.61 -2.75
C ALA A 334 10.46 -3.82 -4.22
N ARG A 335 10.25 -5.08 -4.61
CA ARG A 335 9.85 -5.46 -5.97
C ARG A 335 8.36 -5.74 -6.05
N ASN A 336 7.77 -5.44 -7.21
CA ASN A 336 6.43 -5.87 -7.58
C ASN A 336 6.51 -7.25 -8.25
N PHE A 337 5.93 -8.29 -7.65
CA PHE A 337 6.07 -9.67 -8.14
C PHE A 337 5.00 -10.06 -9.15
N PHE A 338 3.92 -9.28 -9.25
CA PHE A 338 2.79 -9.58 -10.10
C PHE A 338 2.45 -8.38 -10.98
N LYS A 339 1.98 -8.63 -12.20
CA LYS A 339 1.50 -7.57 -13.11
C LYS A 339 -0.02 -7.51 -13.09
N ASN A 340 -0.57 -6.45 -13.68
CA ASN A 340 -2.01 -6.17 -13.78
C ASN A 340 -2.67 -5.62 -12.51
N LEU A 341 -1.88 -5.09 -11.56
CA LEU A 341 -2.43 -4.17 -10.54
C LEU A 341 -2.53 -2.79 -11.15
N ASP A 342 -3.74 -2.36 -11.50
CA ASP A 342 -4.05 -0.98 -11.91
C ASP A 342 -4.98 -0.30 -10.90
N GLY A 343 -5.26 0.99 -11.11
CA GLY A 343 -6.24 1.72 -10.30
C GLY A 343 -7.72 1.43 -10.60
N THR A 344 -8.05 0.54 -11.55
CA THR A 344 -9.42 0.31 -12.04
C THR A 344 -10.13 -0.87 -11.37
N ALA A 345 -11.43 -0.96 -11.60
CA ALA A 345 -12.32 -2.02 -11.13
C ALA A 345 -12.17 -3.34 -11.91
N ARG A 346 -11.00 -3.98 -11.80
CA ARG A 346 -10.73 -5.30 -12.38
C ARG A 346 -10.30 -6.30 -11.33
N PHE A 347 -11.14 -6.39 -10.28
CA PHE A 347 -10.82 -7.22 -9.13
C PHE A 347 -10.66 -8.71 -9.44
N ASP A 348 -11.38 -9.21 -10.42
CA ASP A 348 -11.45 -10.64 -10.76
C ASP A 348 -10.24 -11.14 -11.58
N SER A 349 -9.25 -10.28 -11.85
CA SER A 349 -8.06 -10.66 -12.61
C SER A 349 -7.17 -11.63 -11.82
N PRO A 350 -6.72 -12.74 -12.43
CA PRO A 350 -5.82 -13.68 -11.76
C PRO A 350 -4.46 -13.03 -11.49
N LEU A 351 -3.76 -13.52 -10.46
CA LEU A 351 -2.35 -13.19 -10.25
C LEU A 351 -1.53 -13.66 -11.45
N VAL A 352 -0.93 -12.70 -12.15
CA VAL A 352 0.00 -13.00 -13.25
C VAL A 352 1.39 -12.55 -12.81
N LEU A 353 2.36 -13.45 -12.90
CA LEU A 353 3.74 -13.14 -12.56
C LEU A 353 4.28 -12.00 -13.44
N SER A 354 5.01 -11.09 -12.80
CA SER A 354 5.76 -10.04 -13.46
C SER A 354 7.10 -10.55 -13.98
N ASP A 355 7.62 -9.86 -14.99
CA ASP A 355 8.97 -10.08 -15.50
C ASP A 355 9.96 -9.21 -14.69
N ILE A 356 10.18 -9.54 -13.41
CA ILE A 356 11.17 -8.84 -12.59
C ILE A 356 12.58 -9.38 -12.84
N PRO A 357 13.58 -8.50 -13.10
CA PRO A 357 14.97 -8.90 -13.02
C PRO A 357 15.30 -9.32 -11.59
N VAL A 358 15.71 -10.57 -11.42
CA VAL A 358 16.20 -11.13 -10.15
C VAL A 358 17.74 -11.17 -10.16
N ASP A 359 18.35 -10.15 -10.73
CA ASP A 359 19.80 -10.02 -10.91
C ASP A 359 20.28 -8.60 -10.58
N ASP A 360 21.54 -8.30 -10.88
CA ASP A 360 22.17 -7.03 -10.54
C ASP A 360 21.83 -5.86 -11.48
N ARG A 361 21.07 -6.09 -12.56
CA ARG A 361 20.82 -5.08 -13.61
C ARG A 361 19.97 -3.91 -13.16
N ASN A 362 19.16 -4.10 -12.12
CA ASN A 362 18.26 -3.08 -11.55
C ASN A 362 18.73 -2.54 -10.20
N LEU A 363 20.02 -2.66 -9.89
CA LEU A 363 20.55 -2.17 -8.63
C LEU A 363 21.09 -0.74 -8.76
N GLU A 364 20.90 0.02 -7.69
CA GLU A 364 21.48 1.34 -7.50
C GLU A 364 22.33 1.33 -6.24
N THR A 365 23.49 2.00 -6.30
CA THR A 365 24.36 2.11 -5.12
C THR A 365 23.90 3.26 -4.22
N ILE A 366 23.61 2.99 -2.96
CA ILE A 366 23.24 4.01 -1.97
C ILE A 366 24.30 4.12 -0.89
N THR A 367 24.36 5.28 -0.24
CA THR A 367 25.16 5.48 0.97
C THR A 367 24.22 5.61 2.15
N LEU A 368 24.42 4.78 3.17
CA LEU A 368 23.67 4.80 4.42
C LEU A 368 24.68 4.74 5.57
N GLU A 369 24.67 5.75 6.45
CA GLU A 369 25.60 5.85 7.57
C GLU A 369 27.09 5.68 7.19
N GLY A 370 27.50 6.25 6.06
CA GLY A 370 28.87 6.22 5.56
C GLY A 370 29.30 4.92 4.87
N ALA A 371 28.45 3.89 4.85
CA ALA A 371 28.68 2.64 4.12
C ALA A 371 27.88 2.60 2.81
N SER A 372 28.39 1.87 1.81
CA SER A 372 27.74 1.71 0.51
C SER A 372 27.00 0.38 0.41
N TYR A 373 25.76 0.44 -0.06
CA TYR A 373 24.89 -0.73 -0.25
C TYR A 373 24.27 -0.71 -1.65
N GLN A 374 23.82 -1.86 -2.11
CA GLN A 374 22.95 -1.94 -3.30
C GLN A 374 21.49 -1.95 -2.86
N ILE A 375 20.63 -1.27 -3.61
CA ILE A 375 19.18 -1.29 -3.44
C ILE A 375 18.53 -1.46 -4.80
N ASP A 376 17.39 -2.15 -4.85
CA ASP A 376 16.63 -2.25 -6.08
C ASP A 376 16.03 -0.88 -6.45
N LYS A 377 16.25 -0.43 -7.68
CA LYS A 377 15.79 0.87 -8.16
C LYS A 377 14.43 0.84 -8.82
N SER A 378 13.77 -0.33 -8.89
CA SER A 378 12.52 -0.50 -9.62
C SER A 378 11.48 0.51 -9.20
N ARG A 379 10.95 0.41 -7.97
CA ARG A 379 9.81 1.21 -7.51
C ARG A 379 9.83 1.47 -6.01
N PRO A 380 9.97 2.74 -5.58
CA PRO A 380 9.65 3.14 -4.22
C PRO A 380 8.16 2.91 -3.93
N VAL A 381 7.84 2.41 -2.75
CA VAL A 381 6.46 2.29 -2.27
C VAL A 381 6.28 3.17 -1.05
N VAL A 382 5.20 3.96 -1.02
CA VAL A 382 4.78 4.70 0.16
C VAL A 382 3.42 4.23 0.61
N VAL A 383 3.29 3.94 1.88
CA VAL A 383 2.02 3.58 2.50
C VAL A 383 1.61 4.72 3.41
N PHE A 384 0.46 5.31 3.16
CA PHE A 384 -0.11 6.33 4.02
C PHE A 384 -1.63 6.34 4.02
N MET A 385 -2.21 6.75 5.14
CA MET A 385 -3.65 6.83 5.35
C MET A 385 -4.11 8.27 5.12
N SER A 386 -5.18 8.43 4.33
CA SER A 386 -5.94 9.68 4.33
C SER A 386 -6.53 9.89 5.73
N GLU A 387 -6.29 11.07 6.33
CA GLU A 387 -6.86 11.41 7.64
C GLU A 387 -8.39 11.48 7.65
N SER A 388 -9.02 11.35 6.47
CA SER A 388 -10.44 11.47 6.21
C SER A 388 -11.07 10.10 5.92
N GLN A 389 -11.06 9.18 6.90
CA GLN A 389 -11.72 7.87 6.77
C GLN A 389 -12.77 7.65 7.87
N GLY A 390 -13.84 6.89 7.54
CA GLY A 390 -14.93 6.60 8.49
C GLY A 390 -15.84 7.80 8.79
N PHE A 391 -16.03 8.67 7.80
CA PHE A 391 -16.74 9.95 7.88
C PHE A 391 -18.17 9.88 8.44
N PHE A 392 -18.88 8.79 8.14
CA PHE A 392 -20.31 8.70 8.37
C PHE A 392 -20.74 7.26 8.60
N LYS A 393 -21.90 7.08 9.22
CA LYS A 393 -22.56 5.77 9.28
C LYS A 393 -23.00 5.37 7.87
N GLU A 394 -22.47 4.26 7.39
CA GLU A 394 -22.76 3.66 6.08
C GLU A 394 -24.20 3.15 6.00
N THR A 395 -25.12 4.09 5.85
CA THR A 395 -26.49 3.81 5.45
C THR A 395 -26.60 3.99 3.95
N LYS A 396 -27.49 3.24 3.29
CA LYS A 396 -27.77 3.40 1.85
C LYS A 396 -27.97 4.86 1.42
N HIS A 397 -28.62 5.68 2.25
CA HIS A 397 -28.81 7.10 1.98
C HIS A 397 -27.49 7.89 2.01
N ASN A 398 -26.69 7.74 3.07
CA ASN A 398 -25.42 8.45 3.19
C ASN A 398 -24.42 8.01 2.12
N LEU A 399 -24.40 6.71 1.79
CA LEU A 399 -23.58 6.16 0.72
C LEU A 399 -23.96 6.78 -0.63
N ALA A 400 -25.25 6.84 -0.97
CA ALA A 400 -25.70 7.49 -2.20
C ALA A 400 -25.30 8.97 -2.28
N LEU A 401 -25.40 9.71 -1.17
CA LEU A 401 -24.94 11.10 -1.10
C LEU A 401 -23.41 11.21 -1.24
N ALA A 402 -22.66 10.36 -0.55
CA ALA A 402 -21.20 10.43 -0.56
C ALA A 402 -20.61 10.10 -1.94
N ARG A 403 -21.16 9.08 -2.60
CA ARG A 403 -20.78 8.69 -3.97
C ARG A 403 -21.06 9.75 -5.03
N THR A 404 -21.96 10.69 -4.72
CA THR A 404 -22.28 11.84 -5.57
C THR A 404 -21.63 13.14 -5.07
N ASN A 405 -20.69 13.07 -4.12
CA ASN A 405 -20.03 14.23 -3.47
C ASN A 405 -21.01 15.22 -2.83
N ARG A 406 -22.21 14.75 -2.47
CA ARG A 406 -23.32 15.54 -1.90
C ARG A 406 -23.44 15.38 -0.38
N LEU A 407 -22.60 14.54 0.25
CA LEU A 407 -22.65 14.39 1.70
C LEU A 407 -21.86 15.51 2.39
N GLN A 408 -22.53 16.30 3.21
CA GLN A 408 -21.93 17.46 3.90
C GLN A 408 -20.67 17.10 4.71
N ALA A 409 -20.61 15.91 5.30
CA ALA A 409 -19.47 15.45 6.09
C ALA A 409 -18.17 15.35 5.28
N GLN A 410 -18.24 15.14 3.96
CA GLN A 410 -17.06 15.12 3.08
C GLN A 410 -16.46 16.52 2.87
N ARG A 411 -17.24 17.57 3.16
CA ARG A 411 -16.93 18.98 2.87
C ARG A 411 -16.73 19.79 4.16
N ASP A 412 -16.42 19.13 5.28
CA ASP A 412 -16.08 19.82 6.52
C ASP A 412 -14.74 20.56 6.38
N MET A 413 -14.76 21.86 6.68
CA MET A 413 -13.62 22.78 6.57
C MET A 413 -13.14 23.27 7.96
N GLY A 414 -13.67 22.72 9.06
CA GLY A 414 -13.38 23.17 10.44
C GLY A 414 -12.35 22.31 11.20
N ALA A 415 -12.47 22.26 12.54
CA ALA A 415 -11.60 21.48 13.45
C ALA A 415 -11.97 19.98 13.55
N GLY A 416 -12.96 19.54 12.77
CA GLY A 416 -13.44 18.16 12.74
C GLY A 416 -12.31 17.18 12.41
N LYS A 417 -12.40 15.94 12.87
CA LYS A 417 -11.36 14.90 12.67
C LYS A 417 -10.94 14.74 11.21
N PHE A 418 -11.81 15.09 10.26
CA PHE A 418 -11.69 14.77 8.83
C PHE A 418 -11.60 15.99 7.91
N ALA A 419 -11.31 17.17 8.47
CA ALA A 419 -11.33 18.41 7.74
C ALA A 419 -10.34 18.47 6.58
N PHE A 420 -10.63 19.27 5.57
CA PHE A 420 -9.76 19.45 4.40
C PHE A 420 -8.29 19.73 4.76
N GLU A 421 -8.05 20.60 5.75
CA GLU A 421 -6.71 20.95 6.20
C GLU A 421 -5.87 19.76 6.69
N LYS A 422 -6.54 18.73 7.23
CA LYS A 422 -5.92 17.49 7.70
C LYS A 422 -5.49 16.59 6.54
N GLN A 423 -6.21 16.61 5.43
CA GLN A 423 -5.81 15.90 4.20
C GLN A 423 -4.57 16.53 3.57
N VAL A 424 -4.52 17.87 3.51
CA VAL A 424 -3.33 18.61 3.02
C VAL A 424 -2.12 18.26 3.88
N ARG A 425 -2.27 18.28 5.22
CA ARG A 425 -1.22 17.86 6.15
C ARG A 425 -0.82 16.40 5.94
N ALA A 426 -1.78 15.49 5.81
CA ALA A 426 -1.52 14.06 5.65
C ALA A 426 -0.67 13.78 4.40
N TRP A 427 -1.02 14.41 3.28
CA TRP A 427 -0.22 14.35 2.07
C TRP A 427 1.18 14.93 2.29
N TYR A 428 1.27 16.15 2.83
CA TYR A 428 2.55 16.80 3.14
C TYR A 428 3.46 15.90 3.97
N ARG A 429 2.97 15.38 5.10
CA ARG A 429 3.74 14.52 6.01
C ARG A 429 4.25 13.24 5.32
N SER A 430 3.49 12.72 4.35
CA SER A 430 3.83 11.47 3.67
C SER A 430 4.85 11.66 2.56
N MET A 431 4.90 12.84 1.95
CA MET A 431 5.70 13.11 0.75
C MET A 431 6.85 14.09 0.97
N ALA A 432 6.81 14.92 2.02
CA ALA A 432 7.84 15.90 2.28
C ALA A 432 9.12 15.20 2.75
N LEU A 433 10.24 15.55 2.12
CA LEU A 433 11.54 14.94 2.38
C LEU A 433 12.02 15.21 3.82
N ASP A 434 11.67 16.38 4.36
CA ASP A 434 12.01 16.79 5.72
C ASP A 434 11.21 16.05 6.82
N SER A 435 10.15 15.35 6.42
CA SER A 435 9.39 14.47 7.32
C SER A 435 10.12 13.17 7.63
N TYR A 436 11.28 12.93 7.02
CA TYR A 436 12.10 11.73 7.22
C TYR A 436 13.49 12.09 7.77
N ASP A 437 14.12 11.10 8.40
CA ASP A 437 15.48 11.16 8.96
C ASP A 437 16.51 11.57 7.91
N GLU A 438 17.48 12.40 8.32
CA GLU A 438 18.50 12.98 7.43
C GLU A 438 19.32 11.94 6.68
N ALA A 439 19.56 10.77 7.27
CA ALA A 439 20.30 9.68 6.63
C ALA A 439 19.53 9.07 5.44
N ILE A 440 18.20 9.15 5.46
CA ILE A 440 17.33 8.55 4.43
C ILE A 440 17.06 9.52 3.27
N ARG A 441 17.08 10.84 3.53
CA ARG A 441 16.75 11.85 2.51
C ARG A 441 17.54 11.72 1.20
N PRO A 442 18.87 11.46 1.20
CA PRO A 442 19.62 11.26 -0.04
C PRO A 442 19.15 10.03 -0.83
N ILE A 443 18.72 8.98 -0.13
CA ILE A 443 18.24 7.73 -0.74
C ILE A 443 16.89 7.98 -1.42
N LEU A 444 15.96 8.63 -0.73
CA LEU A 444 14.67 9.03 -1.29
C LEU A 444 14.84 9.88 -2.56
N LYS A 445 15.69 10.91 -2.50
CA LYS A 445 16.04 11.75 -3.67
C LYS A 445 16.59 10.95 -4.85
N LYS A 446 17.37 9.91 -4.55
CA LYS A 446 18.02 9.11 -5.58
C LYS A 446 17.05 8.19 -6.30
N LEU A 447 16.11 7.60 -5.56
CA LEU A 447 15.20 6.57 -6.07
C LEU A 447 13.86 7.13 -6.56
N SER A 448 13.38 8.23 -5.99
CA SER A 448 12.08 8.82 -6.33
C SER A 448 12.23 9.92 -7.38
N ARG A 449 11.46 9.80 -8.48
CA ARG A 449 11.48 10.71 -9.63
C ARG A 449 10.17 11.46 -9.83
N SER A 450 9.05 10.83 -9.51
CA SER A 450 7.72 11.45 -9.49
C SER A 450 6.80 10.66 -8.57
N LEU A 451 5.65 11.24 -8.23
CA LEU A 451 4.64 10.58 -7.40
C LEU A 451 3.43 10.22 -8.26
N GLY A 452 3.12 8.93 -8.35
CA GLY A 452 1.87 8.48 -8.96
C GLY A 452 0.69 8.67 -8.02
N ALA A 453 -0.39 9.28 -8.48
CA ALA A 453 -1.57 9.57 -7.71
C ALA A 453 -2.86 9.49 -8.56
N GLY A 454 -3.99 9.65 -7.91
CA GLY A 454 -5.34 9.40 -8.42
C GLY A 454 -6.31 9.85 -7.33
N PRO A 455 -7.54 9.32 -7.23
CA PRO A 455 -8.55 9.81 -6.29
C PRO A 455 -8.30 9.33 -4.85
N TRP A 456 -7.07 9.00 -4.50
CA TRP A 456 -6.72 8.25 -3.29
C TRP A 456 -7.03 9.03 -2.00
N LEU A 457 -6.96 10.37 -2.03
CA LEU A 457 -7.42 11.23 -0.91
C LEU A 457 -8.94 11.40 -0.84
N ALA A 458 -9.66 11.06 -1.92
CA ALA A 458 -11.09 10.80 -1.87
C ALA A 458 -11.42 9.50 -1.12
N GLY A 459 -10.43 8.87 -0.48
CA GLY A 459 -10.59 7.94 0.63
C GLY A 459 -11.07 6.56 0.23
N LEU A 460 -10.52 5.58 0.93
CA LEU A 460 -11.20 4.33 1.23
C LEU A 460 -12.60 4.68 1.75
N TRP A 461 -13.60 4.39 0.91
CA TRP A 461 -15.03 4.42 1.21
C TRP A 461 -15.59 5.85 1.30
N TRP A 462 -15.63 6.54 0.15
CA TRP A 462 -16.56 7.66 -0.14
C TRP A 462 -16.14 9.07 0.29
N GLY A 463 -14.89 9.48 0.11
CA GLY A 463 -14.50 10.90 0.11
C GLY A 463 -14.85 11.62 -1.21
N ASP A 464 -14.65 12.94 -1.21
CA ASP A 464 -14.95 13.81 -2.36
C ASP A 464 -13.72 13.91 -3.28
N SER A 465 -13.79 13.34 -4.49
CA SER A 465 -12.69 13.36 -5.47
C SER A 465 -12.17 14.74 -5.83
N GLN A 466 -13.02 15.77 -5.78
CA GLN A 466 -12.64 17.13 -6.13
C GLN A 466 -11.80 17.75 -5.00
N LEU A 467 -12.21 17.56 -3.75
CA LEU A 467 -11.42 18.00 -2.59
C LEU A 467 -10.16 17.15 -2.40
N GLY A 468 -10.24 15.85 -2.67
CA GLY A 468 -9.08 14.95 -2.61
C GLY A 468 -7.98 15.38 -3.58
N PHE A 469 -8.35 15.73 -4.83
CA PHE A 469 -7.41 16.29 -5.80
C PHE A 469 -6.75 17.57 -5.25
N LEU A 470 -7.55 18.53 -4.79
CA LEU A 470 -7.03 19.80 -4.27
C LEU A 470 -6.10 19.61 -3.06
N ALA A 471 -6.43 18.68 -2.16
CA ALA A 471 -5.59 18.37 -1.01
C ALA A 471 -4.24 17.76 -1.42
N ALA A 472 -4.25 16.84 -2.40
CA ALA A 472 -3.03 16.24 -2.93
C ALA A 472 -2.18 17.28 -3.67
N TRP A 473 -2.82 18.17 -4.43
CA TRP A 473 -2.12 19.20 -5.20
C TRP A 473 -1.44 20.24 -4.29
N LEU A 474 -2.17 20.78 -3.30
CA LEU A 474 -1.62 21.69 -2.29
C LEU A 474 -0.54 21.01 -1.46
N GLY A 475 -0.83 19.81 -0.95
CA GLY A 475 0.11 19.02 -0.15
C GLY A 475 1.38 18.71 -0.93
N GLN A 476 1.27 18.41 -2.22
CA GLN A 476 2.44 18.16 -3.05
C GLN A 476 3.24 19.42 -3.31
N ALA A 477 2.62 20.56 -3.61
CA ALA A 477 3.37 21.79 -3.81
C ALA A 477 4.26 22.11 -2.60
N LEU A 478 3.72 21.93 -1.39
CA LEU A 478 4.45 22.05 -0.13
C LEU A 478 5.55 20.98 0.00
N ALA A 479 5.21 19.71 -0.24
CA ALA A 479 6.17 18.61 -0.11
C ALA A 479 7.34 18.75 -1.09
N ALA A 480 7.06 18.98 -2.38
CA ALA A 480 8.05 19.09 -3.45
C ALA A 480 9.10 20.19 -3.18
N HIS A 481 8.71 21.28 -2.50
CA HIS A 481 9.64 22.33 -2.10
C HIS A 481 10.80 21.81 -1.22
N THR A 482 10.53 20.80 -0.36
CA THR A 482 11.53 20.22 0.55
C THR A 482 12.56 19.33 -0.17
N TRP A 483 12.30 18.94 -1.42
CA TRP A 483 13.17 18.01 -2.15
C TRP A 483 14.37 18.70 -2.77
N GLY A 484 14.33 20.01 -3.06
CA GLY A 484 15.44 20.68 -3.75
C GLY A 484 15.77 20.09 -5.14
N GLN A 485 14.89 19.23 -5.67
CA GLN A 485 14.86 18.70 -7.02
C GLN A 485 13.38 18.54 -7.43
N PRO A 486 13.04 18.56 -8.73
CA PRO A 486 11.67 18.30 -9.16
C PRO A 486 11.16 16.95 -8.66
N LEU A 487 9.96 16.96 -8.10
CA LEU A 487 9.19 15.76 -7.77
C LEU A 487 7.73 15.95 -8.23
N PRO A 488 7.47 15.75 -9.53
CA PRO A 488 6.15 15.96 -10.13
C PRO A 488 5.06 15.09 -9.49
N LEU A 489 3.84 15.62 -9.41
CA LEU A 489 2.61 14.87 -9.15
C LEU A 489 2.04 14.34 -10.47
N ASP A 490 2.09 13.03 -10.68
CA ASP A 490 1.44 12.36 -11.80
C ASP A 490 0.04 11.94 -11.40
N TYR A 491 -0.97 12.72 -11.76
CA TYR A 491 -2.35 12.47 -11.38
C TYR A 491 -3.09 11.72 -12.49
N TYR A 492 -3.55 10.50 -12.18
CA TYR A 492 -4.23 9.60 -13.11
C TYR A 492 -5.74 9.70 -12.95
N LEU A 493 -6.43 9.96 -14.06
CA LEU A 493 -7.89 10.07 -14.11
C LEU A 493 -8.51 8.74 -14.55
N TYR A 494 -9.33 8.16 -13.68
CA TYR A 494 -10.00 6.88 -13.88
C TYR A 494 -11.51 7.05 -14.04
N ALA A 495 -12.12 6.34 -14.99
CA ALA A 495 -13.57 6.25 -15.08
C ALA A 495 -14.15 5.33 -13.99
N ASP A 496 -13.55 4.17 -13.78
CA ASP A 496 -14.04 3.09 -12.91
C ASP A 496 -13.04 2.76 -11.78
N PHE A 497 -12.68 3.77 -11.00
CA PHE A 497 -11.84 3.60 -9.81
C PHE A 497 -12.39 2.51 -8.85
N THR A 498 -11.55 1.56 -8.41
CA THR A 498 -12.00 0.27 -7.81
C THR A 498 -12.87 0.38 -6.55
N GLU A 499 -12.74 1.46 -5.76
CA GLU A 499 -13.49 1.63 -4.50
C GLU A 499 -14.58 2.72 -4.58
N ASN A 500 -14.50 3.61 -5.58
CA ASN A 500 -15.45 4.70 -5.75
C ASN A 500 -15.68 5.00 -7.25
N PRO A 501 -16.22 4.04 -8.01
CA PRO A 501 -16.29 4.11 -9.46
C PRO A 501 -17.24 5.22 -9.92
N GLY A 502 -16.81 5.95 -10.95
CA GLY A 502 -17.51 7.12 -11.50
C GLY A 502 -17.30 8.43 -10.73
N ASN A 503 -16.78 8.38 -9.49
CA ASN A 503 -16.66 9.59 -8.67
C ASN A 503 -15.62 10.59 -9.18
N MET A 504 -14.57 10.11 -9.85
CA MET A 504 -13.57 10.97 -10.49
C MET A 504 -14.11 11.71 -11.71
N CYS A 505 -15.16 11.20 -12.35
CA CYS A 505 -15.74 11.84 -13.53
C CYS A 505 -16.24 13.26 -13.22
N TYR A 506 -16.51 13.59 -11.95
CA TYR A 506 -16.91 14.94 -11.53
C TYR A 506 -15.77 15.95 -11.54
N LEU A 507 -14.53 15.50 -11.74
CA LEU A 507 -13.42 16.38 -12.08
C LEU A 507 -13.53 16.88 -13.52
N LEU A 508 -14.37 16.29 -14.37
CA LEU A 508 -14.50 16.69 -15.78
C LEU A 508 -15.70 17.62 -15.99
N PRO A 509 -15.64 18.52 -16.98
CA PRO A 509 -16.76 19.40 -17.31
C PRO A 509 -17.74 18.73 -18.29
N GLY A 510 -19.03 19.04 -18.13
CA GLY A 510 -20.11 18.84 -19.09
C GLY A 510 -20.10 17.46 -19.74
N GLU A 511 -20.02 17.45 -21.08
CA GLU A 511 -20.04 16.24 -21.90
C GLU A 511 -18.87 15.28 -21.59
N ALA A 512 -17.70 15.78 -21.18
CA ALA A 512 -16.58 14.93 -20.80
C ALA A 512 -16.87 14.15 -19.52
N CYS A 513 -17.53 14.76 -18.53
CA CYS A 513 -18.02 14.05 -17.35
C CYS A 513 -19.07 13.00 -17.71
N GLU A 514 -20.03 13.35 -18.58
CA GLU A 514 -21.04 12.39 -19.02
C GLU A 514 -20.42 11.18 -19.71
N LYS A 515 -19.46 11.41 -20.60
CA LYS A 515 -18.73 10.37 -21.31
C LYS A 515 -17.87 9.50 -20.38
N CYS A 516 -17.26 10.09 -19.37
CA CYS A 516 -16.54 9.35 -18.33
C CYS A 516 -17.50 8.42 -17.54
N LEU A 517 -18.67 8.92 -17.14
CA LEU A 517 -19.70 8.12 -16.47
C LEU A 517 -20.25 7.00 -17.36
N GLU A 518 -20.37 7.25 -18.66
CA GLU A 518 -20.72 6.23 -19.66
C GLU A 518 -19.62 5.17 -19.79
N THR A 519 -18.34 5.59 -19.79
CA THR A 519 -17.18 4.70 -19.87
C THR A 519 -17.10 3.81 -18.63
N CYS A 520 -17.37 4.35 -17.44
CA CYS A 520 -17.50 3.56 -16.22
C CYS A 520 -18.53 2.44 -16.39
N GLN A 521 -19.64 2.71 -17.08
CA GLN A 521 -20.72 1.75 -17.28
C GLN A 521 -20.50 0.78 -18.45
N SER A 522 -19.43 0.93 -19.27
CA SER A 522 -19.31 0.21 -20.54
C SER A 522 -17.88 -0.16 -20.93
N PRO A 523 -17.55 -1.47 -21.04
CA PRO A 523 -18.36 -2.62 -20.62
C PRO A 523 -18.44 -2.68 -19.09
N ASP A 524 -19.63 -2.97 -18.52
CA ASP A 524 -19.80 -3.12 -17.07
C ASP A 524 -18.96 -4.34 -16.61
N PRO A 525 -17.86 -4.14 -15.88
CA PRO A 525 -17.19 -5.23 -15.20
C PRO A 525 -18.21 -5.92 -14.28
N PRO A 526 -18.10 -7.24 -14.04
CA PRO A 526 -19.05 -7.89 -13.13
C PRO A 526 -19.04 -7.20 -11.76
N ALA A 527 -20.14 -7.25 -11.00
CA ALA A 527 -20.19 -6.64 -9.66
C ALA A 527 -19.04 -7.12 -8.75
N SER A 528 -18.58 -8.36 -8.94
CA SER A 528 -17.41 -8.91 -8.27
C SER A 528 -16.11 -8.16 -8.57
N ALA A 529 -16.03 -7.40 -9.65
CA ALA A 529 -14.86 -6.61 -10.02
C ALA A 529 -14.70 -5.33 -9.17
N TYR A 530 -15.67 -5.02 -8.30
CA TYR A 530 -15.69 -3.85 -7.43
C TYR A 530 -15.69 -4.28 -5.95
N TRP A 531 -14.96 -3.53 -5.14
CA TRP A 531 -14.95 -3.74 -3.70
C TRP A 531 -15.84 -2.71 -3.00
N MET A 532 -17.15 -2.96 -3.00
CA MET A 532 -18.14 -2.06 -2.40
C MET A 532 -19.26 -2.84 -1.69
N PRO A 533 -19.78 -2.34 -0.55
CA PRO A 533 -20.98 -2.89 0.09
C PRO A 533 -22.21 -2.78 -0.82
N ASP A 534 -23.14 -3.72 -0.71
CA ASP A 534 -24.38 -3.76 -1.52
C ASP A 534 -25.18 -2.45 -1.43
N GLU A 535 -25.17 -1.79 -0.27
CA GLU A 535 -25.85 -0.51 -0.05
C GLU A 535 -25.28 0.65 -0.88
N ALA A 536 -24.05 0.51 -1.38
CA ALA A 536 -23.42 1.52 -2.21
C ALA A 536 -23.89 1.47 -3.67
N TYR A 537 -24.49 0.37 -4.13
CA TYR A 537 -24.88 0.20 -5.54
C TYR A 537 -26.04 1.13 -5.94
N PHE A 538 -25.92 1.75 -7.11
CA PHE A 538 -26.97 2.58 -7.70
C PHE A 538 -27.86 1.73 -8.60
N ASN A 539 -29.08 1.44 -8.15
CA ASN A 539 -30.03 0.60 -8.89
C ASN A 539 -29.43 -0.77 -9.31
N GLY A 540 -28.63 -1.37 -8.42
CA GLY A 540 -27.94 -2.64 -8.67
C GLY A 540 -26.70 -2.53 -9.55
N ARG A 541 -26.22 -1.32 -9.86
CA ARG A 541 -24.99 -1.08 -10.63
C ARG A 541 -23.88 -0.47 -9.78
N PRO A 542 -22.61 -0.81 -10.06
CA PRO A 542 -21.49 -0.27 -9.34
C PRO A 542 -21.26 1.20 -9.69
N CYS A 543 -21.18 1.58 -10.98
CA CYS A 543 -20.96 2.98 -11.38
C CYS A 543 -22.13 3.92 -11.05
N VAL A 544 -21.82 5.20 -10.82
CA VAL A 544 -22.84 6.25 -10.63
C VAL A 544 -23.49 6.60 -11.97
N PRO A 545 -24.84 6.52 -12.11
CA PRO A 545 -25.51 6.74 -13.38
C PRO A 545 -26.03 8.17 -13.59
N ASP A 546 -25.95 9.02 -12.57
CA ASP A 546 -26.63 10.32 -12.55
C ASP A 546 -25.80 11.39 -13.26
N LYS A 547 -26.02 11.60 -14.57
CA LYS A 547 -25.36 12.66 -15.33
C LYS A 547 -25.66 14.08 -14.82
N SER A 548 -26.71 14.29 -14.03
CA SER A 548 -27.09 15.62 -13.54
C SER A 548 -26.08 16.23 -12.55
N ILE A 549 -25.15 15.42 -12.04
CA ILE A 549 -24.05 15.88 -11.18
C ILE A 549 -22.87 16.47 -11.96
N CYS A 550 -22.81 16.28 -13.28
CA CYS A 550 -21.74 16.82 -14.10
C CYS A 550 -21.78 18.35 -14.08
N GLY A 551 -20.71 18.94 -13.55
CA GLY A 551 -20.52 20.39 -13.52
C GLY A 551 -20.26 20.94 -14.92
N ARG A 552 -20.43 22.25 -15.10
CA ARG A 552 -20.03 22.91 -16.37
C ARG A 552 -18.52 23.02 -16.53
N GLU A 553 -17.79 22.86 -15.44
CA GLU A 553 -16.42 23.30 -15.23
C GLU A 553 -15.72 22.15 -14.53
N GLY A 554 -14.44 21.97 -14.82
CA GLY A 554 -13.71 20.81 -14.35
C GLY A 554 -12.25 21.10 -14.09
N PHE A 555 -11.45 20.06 -14.29
CA PHE A 555 -10.07 19.99 -13.90
C PHE A 555 -9.24 21.08 -14.55
N ASP A 556 -9.38 21.27 -15.86
CA ASP A 556 -8.63 22.28 -16.61
C ASP A 556 -8.94 23.70 -16.13
N ASP A 557 -10.21 23.99 -15.83
CA ASP A 557 -10.64 25.30 -15.33
C ASP A 557 -10.08 25.59 -13.93
N VAL A 558 -10.09 24.58 -13.05
CA VAL A 558 -9.53 24.69 -11.69
C VAL A 558 -8.02 24.88 -11.73
N VAL A 559 -7.33 24.10 -12.57
CA VAL A 559 -5.88 24.25 -12.73
C VAL A 559 -5.56 25.64 -13.28
N GLY A 560 -6.22 26.08 -14.36
CA GLY A 560 -6.00 27.40 -14.94
C GLY A 560 -6.31 28.56 -13.98
N ALA A 561 -7.28 28.41 -13.08
CA ALA A 561 -7.63 29.44 -12.10
C ALA A 561 -6.63 29.55 -10.93
N PHE A 562 -5.93 28.47 -10.58
CA PHE A 562 -5.04 28.41 -9.43
C PHE A 562 -3.56 28.36 -9.76
N LEU A 563 -3.21 28.07 -11.01
CA LEU A 563 -1.85 28.21 -11.51
C LEU A 563 -1.35 29.65 -11.29
N GLY A 564 -0.14 29.81 -10.79
CA GLY A 564 0.53 31.08 -10.53
C GLY A 564 0.31 31.62 -9.14
N ARG A 565 -0.60 31.00 -8.37
CA ARG A 565 -1.00 31.47 -7.04
C ARG A 565 -0.23 30.76 -5.94
N SER A 566 -0.11 31.43 -4.80
CA SER A 566 0.46 30.79 -3.61
C SER A 566 -0.47 29.71 -3.08
N VAL A 567 0.10 28.67 -2.47
CA VAL A 567 -0.64 27.63 -1.78
C VAL A 567 -1.53 28.25 -0.69
N ALA A 568 -1.04 29.26 0.03
CA ALA A 568 -1.81 29.95 1.08
C ALA A 568 -3.04 30.71 0.55
N GLU A 569 -2.96 31.34 -0.62
CA GLU A 569 -4.12 32.00 -1.24
C GLU A 569 -5.18 30.97 -1.65
N VAL A 570 -4.77 29.91 -2.34
CA VAL A 570 -5.67 28.88 -2.84
C VAL A 570 -6.32 28.11 -1.69
N TRP A 571 -5.55 27.74 -0.66
CA TRP A 571 -6.06 27.07 0.53
C TRP A 571 -7.12 27.92 1.25
N ARG A 572 -6.84 29.21 1.51
CA ARG A 572 -7.82 30.12 2.13
C ARG A 572 -9.08 30.28 1.29
N GLU A 573 -8.93 30.36 -0.02
CA GLU A 573 -10.07 30.47 -0.93
C GLU A 573 -10.99 29.25 -0.84
N ILE A 574 -10.42 28.04 -0.95
CA ILE A 574 -11.15 26.77 -0.84
C ILE A 574 -11.96 26.72 0.47
N GLU A 575 -11.32 27.05 1.60
CA GLU A 575 -11.97 27.04 2.90
C GLU A 575 -13.09 28.06 3.00
N SER A 576 -12.84 29.29 2.53
CA SER A 576 -13.82 30.36 2.58
C SER A 576 -15.08 30.04 1.78
N GLN A 577 -14.92 29.38 0.63
CA GLN A 577 -16.03 29.13 -0.29
C GLN A 577 -16.78 27.86 0.06
N VAL A 578 -16.08 26.78 0.43
CA VAL A 578 -16.76 25.53 0.81
C VAL A 578 -17.53 25.68 2.13
N PHE A 579 -17.10 26.57 3.03
CA PHE A 579 -17.87 26.94 4.22
C PHE A 579 -19.21 27.63 3.91
N THR A 580 -19.35 28.23 2.72
CA THR A 580 -20.54 29.01 2.32
C THR A 580 -21.53 28.27 1.42
N VAL A 581 -21.19 27.07 0.94
CA VAL A 581 -21.95 26.37 -0.10
C VAL A 581 -22.96 25.37 0.50
N LYS A 582 -24.22 25.45 0.04
CA LYS A 582 -25.26 24.47 0.37
C LYS A 582 -25.07 23.18 -0.46
N PRO A 583 -25.46 22.00 0.08
CA PRO A 583 -25.35 20.73 -0.64
C PRO A 583 -26.02 20.79 -2.03
N GLY A 584 -25.29 20.40 -3.08
CA GLY A 584 -25.85 20.23 -4.44
C GLY A 584 -25.23 21.07 -5.56
N HIS A 585 -24.14 21.81 -5.32
CA HIS A 585 -23.51 22.63 -6.36
C HIS A 585 -22.04 22.25 -6.65
N CYS A 586 -21.69 22.27 -7.94
CA CYS A 586 -20.38 21.88 -8.47
C CYS A 586 -19.30 22.94 -8.20
N LEU A 587 -18.01 22.56 -8.29
CA LEU A 587 -16.85 23.31 -7.80
C LEU A 587 -16.74 24.78 -8.24
N LYS A 588 -17.26 25.19 -9.41
CA LYS A 588 -17.26 26.62 -9.82
C LYS A 588 -18.44 27.46 -9.33
N SER A 589 -19.45 26.86 -8.69
CA SER A 589 -20.35 27.67 -7.84
C SER A 589 -19.64 28.12 -6.56
N CYS A 590 -18.54 27.46 -6.21
CA CYS A 590 -17.70 27.78 -5.07
C CYS A 590 -16.57 28.73 -5.50
N LEU A 591 -15.80 28.41 -6.55
CA LEU A 591 -14.45 28.97 -6.85
C LEU A 591 -14.35 30.09 -7.90
N ALA A 592 -15.28 31.05 -7.94
CA ALA A 592 -15.06 32.24 -8.76
C ALA A 592 -15.70 33.52 -8.18
N THR A 593 -14.86 34.40 -7.64
CA THR A 593 -15.21 35.82 -7.46
C THR A 593 -14.74 36.63 -8.67
N ASP A 594 -15.72 37.28 -9.29
CA ASP A 594 -15.64 38.44 -10.21
C ASP A 594 -15.12 38.24 -11.65
N ASN A 595 -15.92 37.55 -12.49
CA ASN A 595 -16.99 38.25 -13.23
C ASN A 595 -17.73 37.27 -14.16
N THR A 596 -19.05 37.20 -13.95
CA THR A 596 -20.07 36.48 -14.71
C THR A 596 -20.16 34.96 -14.49
N LEU A 597 -21.06 34.55 -13.58
CA LEU A 597 -21.55 33.17 -13.48
C LEU A 597 -23.08 33.12 -13.48
N TYR A 598 -23.62 32.36 -14.43
CA TYR A 598 -25.05 32.07 -14.57
C TYR A 598 -25.43 30.85 -13.74
N PHE A 599 -26.29 31.08 -12.75
CA PHE A 599 -27.08 30.07 -12.06
C PHE A 599 -28.00 29.37 -13.08
N HIS A 600 -28.01 28.04 -13.16
CA HIS A 600 -29.18 27.37 -13.71
C HIS A 600 -30.27 27.42 -12.64
N GLU A 601 -31.31 28.19 -12.90
CA GLU A 601 -32.62 27.96 -12.28
C GLU A 601 -33.06 26.52 -12.61
N SER A 602 -33.57 25.82 -11.61
CA SER A 602 -34.34 24.60 -11.78
C SER A 602 -35.47 24.85 -12.79
N GLN A 603 -35.66 23.92 -13.74
CA GLN A 603 -37.02 23.62 -14.19
C GLN A 603 -37.60 22.51 -13.33
#